data_AF-A0A8T4KK48-F1
#
_entry.id   AF-A0A8T4KK48-F1
#
_cell.length_a   1.000
_cell.length_b   1.000
_cell.length_c   1.000
_cell.angle_alpha   90.00
_cell.angle_beta   90.00
_cell.angle_gamma   90.00
#
_symmetry.space_group_name_H-M   'P 1'
#
loop_
_entity.id
_entity.type
_entity.pdbx_description
1 polymer ?
#
loop_
_entity_poly.entity_id
_entity_poly.type
_entity_poly.pdbx_seq_one_letter_code
_entity_poly.pdbx_strand_id
1 'polypeptide(L)'
;MVFEDVIGAFDTLQLVMMVILFAAFLYIINHAVKTLIGMAIIAAASTAFPFAANLLGFALPTDLNAVVFFVALGIGLYLLFIVARIIYGILNIAGKIGGLFLPGGRR
;
A
#
# COMPACT_ATOMS: atom_id res chain seq x y z
N MET A 1 27.67 40.58 4.92
CA MET A 1 26.45 40.69 4.10
C MET A 1 26.35 39.55 3.09
N VAL A 2 26.95 39.59 1.88
CA VAL A 2 26.73 38.51 0.87
C VAL A 2 27.11 37.09 1.32
N PHE A 3 28.18 36.92 2.10
CA PHE A 3 28.62 35.60 2.57
C PHE A 3 27.79 35.05 3.75
N GLU A 4 27.22 35.91 4.58
CA GLU A 4 26.34 35.50 5.71
C GLU A 4 24.96 35.08 5.19
N ASP A 5 24.45 35.75 4.15
CA ASP A 5 23.17 35.41 3.52
C ASP A 5 23.21 34.06 2.82
N VAL A 6 24.36 33.67 2.25
CA VAL A 6 24.55 32.36 1.61
C VAL A 6 24.58 31.25 2.67
N ILE A 7 25.29 31.43 3.78
CA ILE A 7 25.36 30.44 4.87
C ILE A 7 24.00 30.29 5.57
N GLY A 8 23.30 31.41 5.83
CA GLY A 8 21.94 31.39 6.38
C GLY A 8 20.92 30.72 5.45
N ALA A 9 21.08 30.88 4.12
CA ALA A 9 20.25 30.20 3.14
C ALA A 9 20.49 28.68 3.11
N PHE A 10 21.73 28.20 3.32
CA PHE A 10 22.02 26.77 3.47
C PHE A 10 21.38 26.18 4.74
N ASP A 11 21.45 26.87 5.87
CA ASP A 11 20.78 26.44 7.11
C ASP A 11 19.26 26.39 6.95
N THR A 12 18.68 27.39 6.29
CA THR A 12 17.24 27.45 6.05
C THR A 12 16.79 26.37 5.04
N LEU A 13 17.56 26.14 3.98
CA LEU A 13 17.32 25.08 3.00
C LEU A 13 17.41 23.69 3.63
N GLN A 14 18.40 23.48 4.50
CA GLN A 14 18.57 22.24 5.25
C GLN A 14 17.38 22.00 6.18
N LEU A 15 16.92 23.03 6.88
CA LEU A 15 15.75 22.96 7.75
C LEU A 15 14.47 22.63 6.96
N VAL A 16 14.28 23.26 5.80
CA VAL A 16 13.16 22.96 4.87
C VAL A 16 13.24 21.51 4.36
N MET A 17 14.41 21.05 3.94
CA MET A 17 14.61 19.65 3.52
C MET A 17 14.29 18.67 4.65
N MET A 18 14.69 18.99 5.88
CA MET A 18 14.43 18.16 7.05
C MET A 18 12.94 18.05 7.33
N VAL A 19 12.19 19.15 7.18
CA VAL A 19 10.72 19.18 7.28
C VAL A 19 10.07 18.37 6.17
N ILE A 20 10.54 18.48 4.92
CA ILE A 20 10.01 17.69 3.79
C ILE A 20 10.25 16.19 4.01
N LEU A 21 11.45 15.80 4.44
CA LEU A 21 11.77 14.41 4.75
C LEU A 21 10.92 13.88 5.91
N PHE A 22 10.70 14.69 6.94
CA PHE A 22 9.86 14.33 8.06
C PHE A 22 8.38 14.15 7.64
N ALA A 23 7.86 15.06 6.81
CA ALA A 23 6.51 14.94 6.26
C ALA A 23 6.36 13.70 5.37
N ALA A 24 7.35 13.42 4.51
CA ALA A 24 7.39 12.21 3.69
C ALA A 24 7.44 10.94 4.57
N PHE A 25 8.21 10.95 5.65
CA PHE A 25 8.28 9.85 6.60
C PHE A 25 6.93 9.59 7.30
N LEU A 26 6.27 10.65 7.80
CA LEU A 26 4.93 10.54 8.39
C LEU A 26 3.91 10.00 7.39
N TYR A 27 3.99 10.42 6.13
CA TYR A 27 3.13 9.91 5.07
C TYR A 27 3.32 8.41 4.85
N ILE A 28 4.57 7.95 4.78
CA ILE A 28 4.90 6.52 4.62
C ILE A 28 4.36 5.71 5.81
N ILE A 29 4.58 6.18 7.05
CA ILE A 29 4.06 5.50 8.25
C ILE A 29 2.54 5.39 8.21
N ASN A 30 1.85 6.48 7.91
CA ASN A 30 0.38 6.48 7.86
C ASN A 30 -0.13 5.47 6.80
N HIS A 31 0.55 5.39 5.66
CA HIS A 31 0.23 4.41 4.63
C HIS A 31 0.51 2.96 5.07
N ALA A 32 1.64 2.73 5.75
CA ALA A 32 2.00 1.43 6.30
C ALA A 32 1.00 0.97 7.37
N VAL A 33 0.57 1.85 8.27
CA VAL A 33 -0.43 1.56 9.31
C VAL A 33 -1.76 1.14 8.70
N LYS A 34 -2.26 1.86 7.69
CA LYS A 34 -3.49 1.47 6.97
C LYS A 34 -3.37 0.09 6.32
N THR A 35 -2.20 -0.21 5.77
CA THR A 35 -1.91 -1.51 5.16
C THR A 35 -1.89 -2.63 6.20
N LEU A 36 -1.30 -2.37 7.38
CA LEU A 36 -1.31 -3.29 8.52
C LEU A 36 -2.71 -3.56 9.05
N ILE A 37 -3.55 -2.53 9.20
CA ILE A 37 -4.95 -2.70 9.60
C ILE A 37 -5.69 -3.56 8.57
N GLY A 38 -5.50 -3.32 7.28
CA GLY A 38 -6.07 -4.15 6.21
C GLY A 38 -5.63 -5.62 6.32
N MET A 39 -4.33 -5.87 6.56
CA MET A 39 -3.83 -7.23 6.79
C MET A 39 -4.46 -7.90 8.01
N ALA A 40 -4.63 -7.17 9.12
CA ALA A 40 -5.26 -7.70 10.32
C ALA A 40 -6.73 -8.09 10.09
N ILE A 41 -7.48 -7.27 9.33
CA ILE A 41 -8.87 -7.56 8.95
C ILE A 41 -8.94 -8.81 8.07
N ILE A 42 -8.07 -8.93 7.08
CA ILE A 42 -8.01 -10.12 6.21
C ILE A 42 -7.62 -11.36 7.00
N ALA A 43 -6.66 -11.26 7.92
CA ALA A 43 -6.30 -12.37 8.80
C ALA A 43 -7.50 -12.83 9.64
N ALA A 44 -8.22 -11.89 10.27
CA ALA A 44 -9.43 -12.19 11.04
C ALA A 44 -10.52 -12.84 10.16
N ALA A 45 -10.81 -12.29 8.99
CA ALA A 45 -11.77 -12.87 8.05
C ALA A 45 -11.35 -14.29 7.60
N SER A 46 -10.06 -14.50 7.36
CA SER A 46 -9.51 -15.79 6.95
C SER A 46 -9.55 -16.83 8.06
N THR A 47 -9.42 -16.43 9.34
CA THR A 47 -9.64 -17.34 10.46
C THR A 47 -11.09 -17.80 10.56
N ALA A 48 -12.05 -16.92 10.28
CA ALA A 48 -13.47 -17.23 10.35
C ALA A 48 -13.96 -18.05 9.13
N PHE A 49 -13.26 -17.96 8.00
CA PHE A 49 -13.61 -18.61 6.73
C PHE A 49 -13.89 -20.13 6.85
N PRO A 50 -12.99 -20.97 7.39
CA PRO A 50 -13.24 -22.43 7.45
C PRO A 50 -14.47 -22.76 8.29
N PHE A 51 -14.75 -22.01 9.36
CA PHE A 51 -15.95 -22.21 10.18
C PHE A 51 -17.23 -21.80 9.45
N ALA A 52 -17.21 -20.65 8.78
CA ALA A 52 -18.35 -20.18 8.00
C ALA A 52 -18.65 -21.12 6.82
N ALA A 53 -17.62 -21.63 6.15
CA ALA A 53 -17.77 -22.60 5.08
C ALA A 53 -18.36 -23.93 5.57
N ASN A 54 -17.96 -24.41 6.76
CA ASN A 54 -18.60 -25.58 7.37
C ASN A 54 -20.08 -25.38 7.68
N LEU A 55 -20.49 -24.18 8.12
CA LEU A 55 -21.91 -23.85 8.32
C LEU A 55 -22.72 -23.87 7.00
N LEU A 56 -22.07 -23.60 5.88
CA LEU A 56 -22.66 -23.67 4.53
C LEU A 56 -22.65 -25.09 3.94
N GLY A 57 -22.16 -26.09 4.69
CA GLY A 57 -22.12 -27.50 4.28
C GLY A 57 -20.83 -27.93 3.58
N PHE A 58 -19.80 -27.09 3.53
CA PHE A 58 -18.48 -27.49 3.01
C PHE A 58 -17.68 -28.20 4.10
N ALA A 59 -17.23 -29.43 3.86
CA ALA A 59 -16.41 -30.18 4.81
C ALA A 59 -14.94 -29.68 4.78
N LEU A 60 -14.68 -28.53 5.40
CA LEU A 60 -13.33 -27.97 5.52
C LEU A 60 -12.69 -28.30 6.87
N PRO A 61 -11.38 -28.58 6.92
CA PRO A 61 -10.68 -28.77 8.19
C PRO A 61 -10.66 -27.48 9.03
N THR A 62 -10.90 -27.60 10.34
CA THR A 62 -10.91 -26.49 11.32
C THR A 62 -9.84 -26.65 12.41
N ASP A 63 -8.88 -27.55 12.19
CA ASP A 63 -7.72 -27.70 13.06
C ASP A 63 -6.80 -26.47 12.96
N LEU A 64 -5.95 -26.29 13.97
CA LEU A 64 -5.08 -25.11 14.06
C LEU A 64 -4.18 -24.95 12.81
N ASN A 65 -3.67 -26.05 12.25
CA ASN A 65 -2.81 -26.00 11.07
C ASN A 65 -3.58 -25.52 9.83
N ALA A 66 -4.80 -26.02 9.63
CA ALA A 66 -5.66 -25.57 8.55
C ALA A 66 -6.06 -24.10 8.69
N VAL A 67 -6.41 -23.64 9.89
CA VAL A 67 -6.73 -22.23 10.15
C VAL A 67 -5.54 -21.33 9.83
N VAL A 68 -4.34 -21.70 10.28
CA VAL A 68 -3.10 -20.96 9.97
C VAL A 68 -2.83 -20.94 8.47
N PHE A 69 -3.07 -22.05 7.76
CA PHE A 69 -2.95 -22.11 6.30
C PHE A 69 -3.91 -21.13 5.62
N PHE A 70 -5.18 -21.08 6.00
CA PHE A 70 -6.15 -20.13 5.43
C PHE A 70 -5.77 -18.68 5.72
N VAL A 71 -5.25 -18.39 6.91
CA VAL A 71 -4.73 -17.05 7.24
C VAL A 71 -3.55 -16.67 6.37
N ALA A 72 -2.56 -17.57 6.20
CA ALA A 72 -1.41 -17.34 5.35
C ALA A 72 -1.84 -17.13 3.89
N LEU A 73 -2.78 -17.93 3.41
CA LEU A 73 -3.35 -17.80 2.06
C LEU A 73 -4.10 -16.47 1.88
N GLY A 74 -4.92 -16.07 2.86
CA GLY A 74 -5.63 -14.79 2.83
C GLY A 74 -4.70 -13.59 2.80
N ILE A 75 -3.69 -13.56 3.68
CA ILE A 75 -2.65 -12.52 3.68
C ILE A 75 -1.89 -12.52 2.35
N GLY A 76 -1.52 -13.69 1.85
CA GLY A 76 -0.81 -13.84 0.57
C GLY A 76 -1.62 -13.27 -0.61
N LEU A 77 -2.91 -13.58 -0.69
CA LEU A 77 -3.81 -13.02 -1.71
C LEU A 77 -3.96 -11.50 -1.57
N TYR A 78 -4.03 -10.98 -0.34
CA TYR A 78 -4.10 -9.54 -0.10
C TYR A 78 -2.83 -8.80 -0.58
N LEU A 79 -1.65 -9.36 -0.32
CA LEU A 79 -0.39 -8.81 -0.83
C LEU A 79 -0.35 -8.84 -2.36
N LEU A 80 -0.77 -9.94 -2.98
CA LEU A 80 -0.83 -10.07 -4.43
C LEU A 80 -1.80 -9.05 -5.04
N PHE A 81 -2.95 -8.81 -4.39
CA PHE A 81 -3.89 -7.77 -4.78
C PHE A 81 -3.27 -6.36 -4.70
N ILE A 82 -2.52 -6.04 -3.64
CA ILE A 82 -1.81 -4.76 -3.53
C ILE A 82 -0.82 -4.59 -4.67
N VAL A 83 0.01 -5.60 -4.93
CA VAL A 83 1.00 -5.56 -6.02
C VAL A 83 0.31 -5.35 -7.36
N ALA A 84 -0.76 -6.12 -7.64
CA ALA A 84 -1.54 -5.94 -8.86
C ALA A 84 -2.10 -4.51 -8.97
N ARG A 85 -2.67 -3.97 -7.90
CA ARG A 85 -3.22 -2.60 -7.87
C ARG A 85 -2.15 -1.54 -8.14
N ILE A 86 -0.94 -1.71 -7.62
CA ILE A 86 0.20 -0.81 -7.91
C ILE A 86 0.56 -0.88 -9.38
N ILE A 87 0.69 -2.08 -9.96
CA ILE A 87 1.00 -2.27 -11.39
C ILE A 87 -0.08 -1.60 -12.25
N TYR A 88 -1.37 -1.85 -11.97
CA TYR A 88 -2.47 -1.19 -12.67
C TYR A 88 -2.42 0.34 -12.54
N GLY A 89 -2.05 0.86 -11.37
CA GLY A 89 -1.87 2.30 -11.17
C GLY A 89 -0.78 2.88 -12.07
N ILE A 90 0.37 2.21 -12.14
CA ILE A 90 1.50 2.60 -12.99
C ILE A 90 1.10 2.55 -14.47
N LEU A 91 0.46 1.46 -14.91
CA LEU A 91 -0.01 1.30 -16.30
C LEU A 91 -1.05 2.37 -16.68
N ASN A 92 -1.95 2.74 -15.77
CA ASN A 92 -2.95 3.77 -16.01
C ASN A 92 -2.31 5.17 -16.12
N ILE A 93 -1.30 5.47 -15.29
CA ILE A 93 -0.53 6.72 -15.39
C ILE A 93 0.25 6.75 -16.70
N ALA A 94 0.91 5.66 -17.07
CA ALA A 94 1.63 5.53 -18.33
C ALA A 94 0.69 5.68 -19.55
N GLY A 95 -0.52 5.11 -19.49
CA GLY A 95 -1.55 5.26 -20.52
C GLY A 95 -2.06 6.70 -20.64
N LYS A 96 -2.23 7.41 -19.52
CA LYS A 96 -2.62 8.83 -19.53
C LYS A 96 -1.53 9.74 -20.09
N ILE A 97 -0.27 9.49 -19.74
CA ILE A 97 0.88 10.26 -20.25
C ILE A 97 1.08 9.95 -21.74
N GLY A 98 1.04 8.68 -22.14
CA GLY A 98 1.15 8.27 -23.54
C GLY A 98 0.01 8.78 -24.43
N GLY A 99 -1.22 8.86 -23.90
CA GLY A 99 -2.37 9.45 -24.60
C GLY A 99 -2.31 10.97 -24.74
N LEU A 100 -1.62 11.66 -23.83
CA LEU A 100 -1.42 13.11 -23.90
C LEU A 100 -0.38 13.53 -24.96
N PHE A 101 0.55 12.64 -25.31
CA PHE A 101 1.61 12.88 -26.29
C PHE A 101 1.30 12.38 -27.72
N LEU A 102 0.19 11.68 -27.93
CA LEU A 102 -0.29 11.29 -29.26
C LEU A 102 -1.35 12.29 -29.75
N PRO A 103 -1.12 13.03 -30.86
CA PRO A 103 -2.09 13.98 -31.40
C PRO A 103 -3.27 13.23 -32.02
N GLY A 104 -4.30 12.95 -31.21
CA GLY A 104 -5.52 12.28 -31.67
C GLY A 104 -6.48 11.78 -30.58
N GLY A 105 -6.11 11.81 -29.30
CA GLY A 105 -6.90 11.24 -28.20
C GLY A 105 -8.00 12.15 -27.64
N ARG A 106 -8.89 12.71 -28.47
CA ARG A 106 -10.22 13.17 -28.01
C ARG A 106 -11.29 12.24 -28.56
N ARG A 107 -11.62 11.19 -27.82
CA ARG A 107 -12.97 10.61 -27.73
C ARG A 107 -13.17 10.06 -26.33
#